data_AF-A0A358BFX7-F1
#
_entry.id   AF-A0A358BFX7-F1
#
_cell.length_a   1.000
_cell.length_b   1.000
_cell.length_c   1.000
_cell.angle_alpha   90.00
_cell.angle_beta   90.00
_cell.angle_gamma   90.00
#
_symmetry.space_group_name_H-M   'P 1'
#
loop_
_entity.id
_entity.type
_entity.pdbx_description
1 polymer ?
#
loop_
_entity_poly.entity_id
_entity_poly.type
_entity_poly.pdbx_seq_one_letter_code
_entity_poly.pdbx_strand_id
1 'polypeptide(L)'
;MASYNKGKLIGLLERKRAAYITLRDYSTRASSAQDALNRHISHMRSNASEMTAGDAIDRLLLLPLSEAAALKRADVEEYQIQRGSLTDARRTGVPFGMWEKYLSMRASAERLRADQAMVQGRIDSQFAVITHLVAAVKKWGFADPELEVI
;
A
#
# COMPACT_ATOMS: atom_id res chain seq x y z
N MET A 1 35.78 -19.55 28.58
CA MET A 1 35.55 -19.43 27.11
C MET A 1 34.13 -18.92 26.90
N ALA A 2 33.94 -17.96 25.98
CA ALA A 2 32.60 -17.61 25.54
C ALA A 2 32.00 -18.79 24.75
N SER A 3 30.72 -19.07 24.94
CA SER A 3 29.98 -20.08 24.19
C SER A 3 28.57 -19.58 23.93
N TYR A 4 27.96 -20.06 22.84
CA TYR A 4 26.58 -19.73 22.50
C TYR A 4 25.88 -20.94 21.89
N ASN A 5 24.56 -20.98 21.99
CA ASN A 5 23.78 -22.04 21.37
C ASN A 5 23.64 -21.75 19.87
N LYS A 6 24.58 -22.29 19.09
CA LYS A 6 24.64 -22.15 17.63
C LYS A 6 23.34 -22.56 16.94
N GLY A 7 22.79 -23.73 17.29
CA GLY A 7 21.54 -24.22 16.72
C GLY A 7 20.35 -23.28 16.96
N LYS A 8 20.25 -22.68 18.15
CA LYS A 8 19.20 -21.69 18.45
C LYS A 8 19.35 -20.41 17.65
N LEU A 9 20.58 -19.92 17.44
CA LEU A 9 20.82 -18.70 16.65
C LEU A 9 20.54 -18.94 15.16
N ILE A 10 21.01 -20.06 14.61
CA ILE A 10 20.72 -20.45 13.21
C ILE A 10 19.21 -20.59 13.01
N GLY A 11 18.51 -21.32 13.88
CA GLY A 11 17.05 -21.46 13.78
C GLY A 11 16.28 -20.15 14.00
N LEU A 12 16.87 -19.13 14.63
CA LEU A 12 16.31 -17.78 14.69
C LEU A 12 16.52 -17.02 13.37
N LEU A 13 17.70 -17.13 12.77
CA LEU A 13 18.02 -16.52 11.48
C LEU A 13 17.19 -17.12 10.33
N GLU A 14 16.99 -18.43 10.31
CA GLU A 14 16.10 -19.10 9.35
C GLU A 14 14.66 -18.61 9.47
N ARG A 15 14.14 -18.51 10.70
CA ARG A 15 12.80 -17.96 10.95
C ARG A 15 12.69 -16.50 10.54
N LYS A 16 13.73 -15.69 10.78
CA LYS A 16 13.81 -14.31 10.30
C LYS A 16 13.73 -14.27 8.77
N ARG A 17 14.55 -15.07 8.08
CA ARG A 17 14.56 -15.18 6.61
C ARG A 17 13.18 -15.57 6.06
N ALA A 18 12.56 -16.61 6.62
CA ALA A 18 11.21 -17.04 6.23
C ALA A 18 10.17 -15.92 6.40
N ALA A 19 10.23 -15.16 7.49
CA ALA A 19 9.33 -14.04 7.71
C ALA A 19 9.53 -12.90 6.69
N TYR A 20 10.78 -12.60 6.30
CA TYR A 20 11.06 -11.63 5.24
C TYR A 20 10.58 -12.07 3.85
N ILE A 21 10.52 -13.38 3.57
CA ILE A 21 9.89 -13.91 2.34
C ILE A 21 8.40 -13.56 2.34
N THR A 22 7.70 -13.78 3.45
CA THR A 22 6.28 -13.41 3.58
C THR A 22 6.08 -11.91 3.44
N LEU A 23 6.91 -11.09 4.08
CA LEU A 23 6.86 -9.63 3.93
C LEU A 23 7.05 -9.18 2.48
N ARG A 24 7.96 -9.82 1.73
CA ARG A 24 8.19 -9.54 0.31
C ARG A 24 6.95 -9.84 -0.54
N ASP A 25 6.21 -10.92 -0.24
CA ASP A 25 4.92 -11.19 -0.89
C ASP A 25 3.92 -10.06 -0.66
N TYR A 26 3.73 -9.65 0.61
CA TYR A 26 2.85 -8.51 0.95
C TYR A 26 3.28 -7.22 0.23
N SER A 27 4.57 -6.91 0.22
CA SER A 27 5.11 -5.75 -0.49
C SER A 27 4.83 -5.81 -2.00
N THR A 28 4.97 -6.98 -2.62
CA THR A 28 4.73 -7.17 -4.06
C THR A 28 3.26 -6.99 -4.41
N ARG A 29 2.37 -7.55 -3.58
CA ARG A 29 0.92 -7.42 -3.71
C ARG A 29 0.45 -5.99 -3.50
N ALA A 30 0.98 -5.30 -2.49
CA ALA A 30 0.67 -3.89 -2.22
C ALA A 30 1.11 -2.99 -3.39
N SER A 31 2.32 -3.20 -3.92
CA SER A 31 2.80 -2.47 -5.11
C SER A 31 1.90 -2.72 -6.32
N SER A 32 1.58 -3.97 -6.60
CA SER A 32 0.74 -4.35 -7.74
C SER A 32 -0.67 -3.78 -7.65
N ALA A 33 -1.26 -3.75 -6.44
CA ALA A 33 -2.55 -3.12 -6.18
C ALA A 33 -2.50 -1.60 -6.42
N GLN A 34 -1.43 -0.93 -5.96
CA GLN A 34 -1.24 0.50 -6.20
C GLN A 34 -1.06 0.81 -7.69
N ASP A 35 -0.32 -0.01 -8.43
CA ASP A 35 -0.10 0.19 -9.87
C ASP A 35 -1.41 0.02 -10.65
N ALA A 36 -2.22 -0.98 -10.29
CA ALA A 36 -3.56 -1.14 -10.86
C ALA A 36 -4.45 0.06 -10.55
N LEU A 37 -4.44 0.56 -9.30
CA LEU A 37 -5.19 1.75 -8.90
C LEU A 37 -4.75 2.99 -9.69
N ASN A 38 -3.45 3.22 -9.83
CA ASN A 38 -2.90 4.35 -10.59
C ASN A 38 -3.33 4.31 -12.06
N ARG A 39 -3.30 3.13 -12.70
CA ARG A 39 -3.80 2.97 -14.08
C ARG A 39 -5.30 3.30 -14.18
N HIS A 40 -6.10 2.86 -13.21
CA HIS A 40 -7.53 3.15 -13.17
C HIS A 40 -7.81 4.65 -12.95
N ILE A 41 -7.04 5.32 -12.09
CA ILE A 41 -7.10 6.77 -11.89
C ILE A 41 -6.76 7.51 -13.19
N SER A 42 -5.68 7.14 -13.87
CA SER A 42 -5.28 7.75 -15.13
C SER A 42 -6.37 7.60 -16.20
N HIS A 43 -7.04 6.45 -16.25
CA HIS A 43 -8.17 6.23 -17.15
C HIS A 43 -9.37 7.13 -16.82
N MET A 44 -9.75 7.26 -15.55
CA MET A 44 -10.80 8.19 -15.12
C MET A 44 -10.48 9.64 -15.49
N ARG A 45 -9.22 10.07 -15.27
CA ARG A 45 -8.75 11.42 -15.64
C ARG A 45 -8.81 11.66 -17.14
N SER A 46 -8.47 10.66 -17.96
CA SER A 46 -8.57 10.75 -19.42
C SER A 46 -10.02 11.01 -19.85
N ASN A 47 -10.97 10.19 -19.36
CA ASN A 47 -12.40 10.36 -19.68
C ASN A 47 -12.94 11.72 -19.21
N ALA A 48 -12.47 12.17 -18.04
CA ALA A 48 -12.85 13.48 -17.52
C ALA A 48 -12.31 14.63 -18.37
N SER A 49 -11.07 14.50 -18.83
CA SER A 49 -10.44 15.50 -19.70
C SER A 49 -11.19 15.64 -21.03
N GLU A 50 -11.65 14.54 -21.63
CA GLU A 50 -12.48 14.56 -22.84
C GLU A 50 -13.79 15.35 -22.64
N MET A 51 -14.31 15.36 -21.41
CA MET A 51 -15.51 16.10 -21.03
C MET A 51 -15.22 17.47 -20.37
N THR A 52 -13.98 17.96 -20.45
CA THR A 52 -13.52 19.21 -19.81
C THR A 52 -13.74 19.24 -18.29
N ALA A 53 -13.77 18.07 -17.65
CA ALA A 53 -14.10 17.86 -16.25
C ALA A 53 -12.90 17.41 -15.39
N GLY A 54 -11.66 17.59 -15.86
CA GLY A 54 -10.44 17.15 -15.17
C GLY A 54 -10.36 17.65 -13.73
N ASP A 55 -10.53 18.97 -13.53
CA ASP A 55 -10.50 19.61 -12.21
C ASP A 55 -11.59 19.08 -11.26
N ALA A 56 -12.77 18.75 -11.80
CA ALA A 56 -13.88 18.21 -11.00
C ALA A 56 -13.52 16.82 -10.47
N ILE A 57 -12.99 15.94 -11.33
CA ILE A 57 -12.57 14.59 -10.94
C ILE A 57 -11.39 14.61 -9.98
N ASP A 58 -10.41 15.50 -10.18
CA ASP A 58 -9.27 15.59 -9.27
C ASP A 58 -9.69 15.99 -7.85
N ARG A 59 -10.71 16.85 -7.69
CA ARG A 59 -11.27 17.16 -6.37
C ARG A 59 -11.91 15.94 -5.73
N LEU A 60 -12.66 15.13 -6.49
CA LEU A 60 -13.27 13.90 -5.97
C LEU A 60 -12.20 12.88 -5.53
N LEU A 61 -11.13 12.73 -6.32
CA LEU A 61 -10.04 11.79 -6.04
C LEU A 61 -9.23 12.14 -4.78
N LEU A 62 -9.21 13.42 -4.39
CA LEU A 62 -8.56 13.90 -3.18
C LEU A 62 -9.38 13.67 -1.90
N LEU A 63 -10.65 13.27 -2.02
CA LEU A 63 -11.50 13.03 -0.86
C LEU A 63 -10.97 11.87 -0.01
N PRO A 64 -11.12 11.95 1.34
CA PRO A 64 -10.98 10.80 2.21
C PRO A 64 -11.89 9.65 1.76
N LEU A 65 -11.46 8.40 1.96
CA LEU A 65 -12.21 7.23 1.48
C LEU A 65 -13.65 7.19 2.03
N SER A 66 -13.85 7.61 3.29
CA SER A 66 -15.17 7.68 3.93
C SER A 66 -16.12 8.67 3.24
N GLU A 67 -15.59 9.83 2.82
CA GLU A 67 -16.38 10.86 2.12
C GLU A 67 -16.62 10.46 0.65
N ALA A 68 -15.58 9.92 0.00
CA ALA A 68 -15.63 9.44 -1.37
C ALA A 68 -16.66 8.31 -1.55
N ALA A 69 -16.81 7.43 -0.56
CA ALA A 69 -17.79 6.35 -0.56
C ALA A 69 -19.23 6.81 -0.28
N ALA A 70 -19.42 7.99 0.32
CA ALA A 70 -20.73 8.55 0.61
C ALA A 70 -21.34 9.31 -0.59
N LEU A 71 -20.54 9.57 -1.64
CA LEU A 71 -20.99 10.25 -2.85
C LEU A 71 -22.09 9.45 -3.56
N LYS A 72 -23.12 10.16 -4.01
CA LYS A 72 -24.18 9.59 -4.84
C LYS A 72 -23.76 9.63 -6.31
N ARG A 73 -24.50 8.92 -7.16
CA ARG A 73 -24.30 8.91 -8.61
C ARG A 73 -24.18 10.32 -9.20
N ALA A 74 -25.11 11.21 -8.85
CA ALA A 74 -25.12 12.58 -9.38
C ALA A 74 -23.87 13.37 -8.99
N ASP A 75 -23.34 13.18 -7.78
CA ASP A 75 -22.15 13.89 -7.28
C ASP A 75 -20.87 13.49 -8.04
N VAL A 76 -20.88 12.32 -8.68
CA VAL A 76 -19.75 11.76 -9.43
C VAL A 76 -19.90 11.97 -10.92
N GLU A 77 -21.11 11.76 -11.46
CA GLU A 77 -21.37 11.82 -12.90
C GLU A 77 -21.60 13.24 -13.39
N GLU A 78 -21.90 14.19 -12.50
CA GLU A 78 -22.20 15.58 -12.83
C GLU A 78 -21.38 16.57 -12.01
N TYR A 79 -21.10 17.73 -12.60
CA TYR A 79 -20.50 18.87 -11.92
C TYR A 79 -21.17 20.16 -12.38
N GLN A 80 -21.19 21.16 -11.49
CA GLN A 80 -21.79 22.46 -11.77
C GLN A 80 -20.72 23.46 -12.21
N ILE A 81 -21.01 24.20 -13.27
CA ILE A 81 -20.23 25.37 -13.69
C ILE A 81 -21.07 26.61 -13.48
N GLN A 82 -20.54 27.56 -12.71
CA GLN A 82 -21.14 28.87 -12.55
C GLN A 82 -20.64 29.83 -13.64
N ARG A 83 -21.56 30.43 -14.39
CA ARG A 83 -21.29 31.45 -15.42
C ARG A 83 -22.11 32.69 -15.11
N GLY A 84 -21.53 33.60 -14.33
CA GLY A 84 -22.26 34.76 -13.80
C GLY A 84 -23.37 34.31 -12.84
N SER A 85 -24.63 34.62 -13.16
CA SER A 85 -25.81 34.19 -12.38
C SER A 85 -26.36 32.82 -12.78
N LEU A 86 -25.82 32.17 -13.82
CA LEU A 86 -26.30 30.88 -14.32
C LEU A 86 -25.46 29.74 -13.77
N THR A 87 -26.13 28.63 -13.44
CA THR A 87 -25.49 27.38 -13.01
C THR A 87 -25.87 26.28 -13.99
N ASP A 88 -24.89 25.78 -14.74
CA ASP A 88 -25.09 24.69 -15.70
C ASP A 88 -24.56 23.37 -15.13
N ALA A 89 -25.39 22.33 -15.14
CA ALA A 89 -24.94 20.97 -14.85
C ALA A 89 -24.27 20.37 -16.10
N ARG A 90 -23.08 19.81 -15.93
CA ARG A 90 -22.31 19.12 -16.97
C ARG A 90 -21.89 17.75 -16.52
N ARG A 91 -21.67 16.85 -17.47
CA ARG A 91 -21.21 15.49 -17.18
C ARG A 91 -19.71 15.46 -16.93
N THR A 92 -19.28 14.70 -15.92
CA THR A 92 -17.86 14.49 -15.60
C THR A 92 -17.15 13.52 -16.54
N GLY A 93 -17.89 12.75 -17.35
CA GLY A 93 -17.32 11.70 -18.20
C GLY A 93 -16.90 10.43 -17.45
N VAL A 94 -17.05 10.39 -16.12
CA VAL A 94 -16.75 9.21 -15.30
C VAL A 94 -18.06 8.54 -14.90
N PRO A 95 -18.35 7.32 -15.41
CA PRO A 95 -19.52 6.57 -14.97
C PRO A 95 -19.41 6.18 -13.50
N PHE A 96 -20.53 6.15 -12.78
CA PHE A 96 -20.51 5.79 -11.36
C PHE A 96 -19.96 4.38 -11.10
N GLY A 97 -20.19 3.41 -11.98
CA GLY A 97 -19.57 2.08 -11.85
C GLY A 97 -18.04 2.11 -11.93
N MET A 98 -17.45 3.08 -12.63
CA MET A 98 -16.00 3.29 -12.66
C MET A 98 -15.50 3.85 -11.33
N TRP A 99 -16.30 4.70 -10.69
CA TRP A 99 -16.05 5.24 -9.36
C TRP A 99 -16.16 4.18 -8.27
N GLU A 100 -17.21 3.34 -8.29
CA GLU A 100 -17.35 2.21 -7.35
C GLU A 100 -16.15 1.25 -7.45
N LYS A 101 -15.70 0.97 -8.68
CA LYS A 101 -14.50 0.18 -8.90
C LYS A 101 -13.25 0.85 -8.33
N TYR A 102 -13.10 2.16 -8.52
CA TYR A 102 -12.01 2.95 -7.92
C TYR A 102 -12.01 2.82 -6.38
N LEU A 103 -13.17 2.99 -5.73
CA LEU A 103 -13.30 2.88 -4.27
C LEU A 103 -12.90 1.49 -3.77
N SER A 104 -13.36 0.43 -4.44
CA SER A 104 -13.00 -0.95 -4.11
C SER A 104 -11.48 -1.19 -4.25
N MET A 105 -10.88 -0.73 -5.34
CA MET A 105 -9.44 -0.84 -5.57
C MET A 105 -8.62 -0.05 -4.54
N ARG A 106 -9.06 1.16 -4.19
CA ARG A 106 -8.42 2.00 -3.17
C ARG A 106 -8.50 1.35 -1.80
N ALA A 107 -9.67 0.87 -1.38
CA ALA A 107 -9.85 0.17 -0.11
C ALA A 107 -8.95 -1.09 -0.02
N SER A 108 -8.86 -1.85 -1.11
CA SER A 108 -7.97 -3.02 -1.19
C SER A 108 -6.49 -2.65 -1.07
N ALA A 109 -6.05 -1.58 -1.75
CA ALA A 109 -4.67 -1.10 -1.69
C ALA A 109 -4.31 -0.56 -0.29
N GLU A 110 -5.21 0.20 0.34
CA GLU A 110 -5.03 0.70 1.71
C GLU A 110 -4.95 -0.46 2.72
N ARG A 111 -5.81 -1.48 2.57
CA ARG A 111 -5.76 -2.69 3.40
C ARG A 111 -4.45 -3.46 3.24
N LEU A 112 -3.98 -3.70 2.01
CA LEU A 112 -2.73 -4.41 1.78
C LEU A 112 -1.52 -3.66 2.35
N ARG A 113 -1.52 -2.32 2.30
CA ARG A 113 -0.49 -1.50 2.96
C ARG A 113 -0.54 -1.62 4.48
N ALA A 114 -1.75 -1.59 5.07
CA ALA A 114 -1.91 -1.78 6.50
C ALA A 114 -1.43 -3.17 6.95
N ASP A 115 -1.79 -4.22 6.20
CA ASP A 115 -1.34 -5.59 6.44
C ASP A 115 0.20 -5.70 6.33
N GLN A 116 0.79 -5.09 5.30
CA GLN A 116 2.26 -5.04 5.14
C GLN A 116 2.92 -4.35 6.35
N ALA A 117 2.42 -3.19 6.78
CA ALA A 117 2.97 -2.46 7.92
C ALA A 117 2.85 -3.23 9.24
N MET A 118 1.72 -3.91 9.45
CA MET A 118 1.52 -4.80 10.61
C MET A 118 2.49 -5.98 10.60
N VAL A 119 2.67 -6.64 9.46
CA VAL A 119 3.63 -7.76 9.32
C VAL A 119 5.06 -7.28 9.55
N GLN A 120 5.44 -6.14 8.96
CA GLN A 120 6.74 -5.50 9.19
C GLN A 120 6.98 -5.24 10.69
N GLY A 121 6.04 -4.58 11.37
CA GLY A 121 6.17 -4.28 12.80
C GLY A 121 6.26 -5.53 13.67
N ARG A 122 5.57 -6.62 13.30
CA ARG A 122 5.70 -7.91 13.96
C ARG A 122 7.09 -8.54 13.76
N ILE A 123 7.62 -8.50 12.55
CA ILE A 123 8.97 -8.99 12.22
C ILE A 123 10.02 -8.22 13.01
N ASP A 124 9.93 -6.89 12.99
CA ASP A 124 10.88 -6.01 13.68
C ASP A 124 10.87 -6.28 15.19
N SER A 125 9.68 -6.42 15.78
CA SER A 125 9.53 -6.74 17.20
C SER A 125 10.06 -8.15 17.54
N GLN A 126 9.71 -9.15 16.73
CA GLN A 126 10.09 -10.55 16.97
C GLN A 126 11.60 -10.79 16.82
N PHE A 127 12.27 -10.04 15.94
CA PHE A 127 13.67 -10.25 15.58
C PHE A 127 14.61 -9.10 15.96
N ALA A 128 14.14 -8.12 16.75
CA ALA A 128 14.92 -6.97 17.21
C ALA A 128 16.29 -7.33 17.79
N VAL A 129 16.34 -8.44 18.53
CA VAL A 129 17.54 -8.88 19.27
C VAL A 129 18.56 -9.59 18.37
N ILE A 130 18.16 -10.06 17.17
CA ILE A 130 19.05 -10.86 16.30
C ILE A 130 20.31 -10.09 15.91
N THR A 131 20.18 -8.81 15.54
CA THR A 131 21.33 -7.98 15.15
C THR A 131 22.36 -7.88 16.28
N HIS A 132 21.91 -7.73 17.52
CA HIS A 132 22.78 -7.67 18.69
C HIS A 132 23.43 -9.04 18.99
N LEU A 133 22.69 -10.14 18.81
CA LEU A 133 23.23 -11.49 18.99
C LEU A 133 24.32 -11.82 17.98
N VAL A 134 24.10 -11.52 16.70
CA VAL A 134 25.12 -11.71 15.64
C VAL A 134 26.37 -10.89 15.94
N ALA A 135 26.21 -9.63 16.35
CA ALA A 135 27.34 -8.77 16.73
C ALA A 135 28.13 -9.32 17.94
N ALA A 136 27.43 -9.86 18.95
CA ALA A 136 28.07 -10.47 20.12
C ALA A 136 28.87 -11.73 19.73
N VAL A 137 28.31 -12.58 18.86
CA VAL A 137 28.99 -13.80 18.38
C VAL A 137 30.26 -13.47 17.60
N LYS A 138 30.21 -12.47 16.71
CA LYS A 138 31.39 -11.96 16.00
C LYS A 138 32.45 -11.42 16.97
N LYS A 139 32.03 -10.65 17.99
CA LYS A 139 32.93 -10.11 19.02
C LYS A 139 33.63 -11.20 19.85
N TRP A 140 33.00 -12.35 20.03
CA TRP A 140 33.60 -13.51 20.71
C TRP A 140 34.59 -14.30 19.83
N GLY A 141 34.78 -13.90 18.56
CA GLY A 141 35.73 -14.53 17.64
C GLY A 141 35.18 -15.75 16.90
N PHE A 142 33.86 -15.97 16.94
CA PHE A 142 33.22 -17.01 16.12
C PHE A 142 32.99 -16.54 14.68
N ALA A 143 32.88 -17.49 13.76
CA ALA A 143 32.47 -17.23 12.39
C ALA A 143 31.08 -16.57 12.33
N ASP A 144 30.84 -15.83 11.25
CA ASP A 144 29.58 -15.13 11.04
C ASP A 144 28.41 -16.12 10.91
N PRO A 145 27.45 -16.14 11.85
CA PRO A 145 26.32 -17.07 11.80
C PRO A 145 25.42 -16.86 10.59
N GLU A 146 25.42 -15.66 9.99
CA GLU A 146 24.61 -15.36 8.81
C GLU A 146 25.15 -16.06 7.55
N LEU A 147 26.45 -16.35 7.49
CA LEU A 147 27.07 -17.09 6.39
C LEU A 147 26.81 -18.61 6.47
N GLU A 148 26.28 -19.08 7.59
CA GLU A 148 26.02 -20.49 7.83
C GLU A 148 24.55 -20.89 7.57
N VAL A 149 23.69 -19.92 7.25
CA VAL A 149 22.28 -20.14 6.92
C VAL A 149 22.17 -20.48 5.43
N ILE A 150 21.68 -21.68 5.12
CA ILE A 150 21.51 -22.20 3.74
C ILE A 150 20.16 -21.78 3.18
#